data_AF-A0A534PE06-F1
#
_entry.id   AF-A0A534PE06-F1
#
_cell.length_a   1.000
_cell.length_b   1.000
_cell.length_c   1.000
_cell.angle_alpha   90.00
_cell.angle_beta   90.00
_cell.angle_gamma   90.00
#
_symmetry.space_group_name_H-M   'P 1'
#
loop_
_entity.id
_entity.type
_entity.pdbx_description
1 polymer ?
#
loop_
_entity_poly.entity_id
_entity_poly.type
_entity_poly.pdbx_seq_one_letter_code
_entity_poly.pdbx_strand_id
1 'polypeptide(L)' 'MPRKTTTIRLHVNGEEHALAVPVQRTLLEALRYDLGLT' A
#
# COMPACT_ATOMS: atom_id res chain seq x y z
N MET A 1 -18.05 -9.59 -5.51
CA MET A 1 -17.96 -9.20 -4.08
C MET A 1 -16.92 -8.09 -3.95
N PRO A 2 -17.16 -7.03 -3.17
CA PRO A 2 -16.16 -5.97 -2.98
C PRO A 2 -14.91 -6.54 -2.31
N ARG A 3 -13.71 -6.14 -2.77
CA ARG A 3 -12.45 -6.55 -2.15
C ARG A 3 -12.34 -5.93 -0.75
N LYS A 4 -12.04 -6.76 0.25
CA LYS A 4 -11.77 -6.29 1.62
C LYS A 4 -10.51 -5.43 1.61
N THR A 5 -10.60 -4.23 2.17
CA THR A 5 -9.46 -3.30 2.32
C THR A 5 -9.01 -3.26 3.77
N THR A 6 -7.75 -2.89 3.98
CA THR A 6 -7.17 -2.62 5.29
C THR A 6 -6.26 -1.40 5.21
N THR A 7 -6.16 -0.64 6.29
CA THR A 7 -5.21 0.45 6.39
C THR A 7 -3.90 -0.08 6.96
N ILE A 8 -2.80 0.19 6.27
CA ILE A 8 -1.44 -0.09 6.74
C ILE A 8 -0.65 1.20 6.91
N ARG A 9 0.32 1.20 7.82
CA ARG A 9 1.32 2.25 7.96
C ARG A 9 2.67 1.69 7.57
N LEU A 10 3.41 2.43 6.75
CA LEU A 10 4.72 2.04 6.25
C LEU A 10 5.70 3.21 6.42
N HIS A 11 6.93 2.91 6.77
CA HIS A 11 8.05 3.84 6.56
C HIS A 11 8.78 3.43 5.29
N VAL A 12 8.76 4.29 4.27
CA VAL A 12 9.41 4.03 2.98
C VAL A 12 10.31 5.21 2.67
N ASN A 13 11.59 4.94 2.37
CA ASN A 13 12.58 5.98 2.07
C ASN A 13 12.70 7.09 3.15
N GLY A 14 12.41 6.75 4.41
CA GLY A 14 12.45 7.69 5.54
C GLY A 14 11.17 8.51 5.75
N GLU A 15 10.13 8.32 4.93
CA GLU A 15 8.84 9.01 5.03
C GLU A 15 7.74 8.05 5.53
N GLU A 16 6.84 8.55 6.38
CA GLU A 16 5.69 7.78 6.87
C GLU A 16 4.52 7.88 5.89
N HIS A 17 3.94 6.73 5.52
CA HIS A 17 2.78 6.64 4.65
C HIS A 17 1.66 5.83 5.31
N ALA A 18 0.42 6.29 5.14
CA ALA A 18 -0.79 5.56 5.52
C ALA A 18 -1.61 5.23 4.27
N LEU A 19 -1.81 3.93 4.00
CA LEU A 19 -2.44 3.47 2.76
C LEU A 19 -3.60 2.53 3.05
N ALA A 20 -4.73 2.74 2.37
CA ALA A 20 -5.84 1.79 2.33
C ALA A 20 -5.67 0.85 1.13
N VAL A 21 -5.29 -0.40 1.38
CA VAL A 21 -4.99 -1.38 0.33
C VAL A 21 -5.90 -2.60 0.39
N PRO A 22 -6.23 -3.25 -0.74
CA PRO A 22 -6.87 -4.56 -0.73
C PRO A 22 -6.01 -5.58 0.03
N VAL A 23 -6.61 -6.48 0.81
CA VAL A 23 -5.85 -7.47 1.61
C VAL A 23 -5.00 -8.44 0.78
N GLN A 24 -5.30 -8.59 -0.51
CA GLN A 24 -4.55 -9.43 -1.46
C GLN A 24 -3.42 -8.66 -2.17
N ARG A 25 -3.31 -7.34 -1.96
CA ARG A 25 -2.29 -6.51 -2.60
C ARG A 25 -0.93 -6.85 -2.02
N THR A 26 0.05 -7.07 -2.89
CA THR A 26 1.43 -7.28 -2.46
C THR A 26 2.10 -5.96 -2.10
N LEU A 27 3.18 -6.02 -1.31
CA LEU A 27 3.99 -4.83 -1.03
C LEU A 27 4.55 -4.21 -2.31
N LEU A 28 5.04 -5.04 -3.25
CA LEU A 28 5.57 -4.56 -4.53
C LEU A 28 4.53 -3.76 -5.33
N GLU A 29 3.30 -4.26 -5.41
CA GLU A 29 2.19 -3.54 -6.05
C GLU A 29 1.88 -2.23 -5.32
N ALA A 30 1.86 -2.23 -3.99
CA ALA A 30 1.60 -1.02 -3.22
C ALA A 30 2.65 0.06 -3.44
N LEU A 31 3.94 -0.33 -3.42
CA LEU A 31 5.04 0.59 -3.70
C LEU A 31 4.94 1.19 -5.12
N ARG A 32 4.67 0.35 -6.12
CA ARG A 32 4.65 0.78 -7.52
C ARG A 32 3.40 1.58 -7.91
N TYR A 33 2.23 1.13 -7.47
CA TYR A 33 0.95 1.65 -7.97
C TYR A 33 0.23 2.56 -6.98
N ASP A 34 0.38 2.33 -5.67
CA ASP A 34 -0.26 3.18 -4.66
C ASP A 34 0.68 4.33 -4.22
N LEU A 35 2.00 4.10 -4.17
CA LEU A 35 3.01 5.13 -3.86
C LEU A 35 3.76 5.69 -5.07
N GLY A 36 3.63 5.10 -6.26
CA GLY A 36 4.30 5.59 -7.47
C GLY A 36 5.83 5.46 -7.46
N LEU A 37 6.39 4.58 -6.64
CA LEU A 37 7.83 4.34 -6.52
C LEU A 37 8.26 3.27 -7.53
N THR A 38 8.72 3.70 -8.71
CA THR A 38 9.10 2.82 -9.84
C THR A 38 10.58 2.50 -9.91
#